data_AF-A0A8K0CGY3-F1
#
_entry.id   AF-A0A8K0CGY3-F1
#
_cell.length_a   1.000
_cell.length_b   1.000
_cell.length_c   1.000
_cell.angle_alpha   90.00
_cell.angle_beta   90.00
_cell.angle_gamma   90.00
#
_symmetry.space_group_name_H-M   'P 1'
#
loop_
_entity.id
_entity.type
_entity.pdbx_description
1 polymer ?
#
loop_
_entity_poly.entity_id
_entity_poly.type
_entity_poly.pdbx_seq_one_letter_code
_entity_poly.pdbx_strand_id
1 'polypeptide(L)'
;MENVDISRAFSSNYPKHLYEKLTQRKEKAESCRFNQSLSNYYKELPTLTYGANNLIECAGDCIEINFERKLGRHIIATRNIEVGDVIAIEKPFSQILLKENYLTHCYNCLKPCRNLIPCDSCSLILFCGENCKITSWNSCHKYECPILASLLDLEVNKLTLVALKICMSVESSTNEFNKDDTLKGSLYKSQNYHEIHNLIANTDARTTSDLFERAVTAAIIFELLQKHTQSFKHEGDAHKKNIFKELLLLHMQTGPSNFHEISELVRTNENFYEVEEIGAGAYAFLSLLNHSCCPNVGEQLFDNYGLMRIRKFWYDDGFLDFYGLPGSFESLDFCNPWSARGPP
;
A
#
# COMPACT_ATOMS: atom_id res chain seq x y z
N MET A 1 15.68 18.18 -18.35
CA MET A 1 14.68 18.75 -17.44
C MET A 1 14.64 20.24 -17.69
N GLU A 2 13.50 20.74 -18.16
CA GLU A 2 13.19 22.16 -18.20
C GLU A 2 13.01 22.66 -16.75
N ASN A 3 13.30 23.93 -16.44
CA ASN A 3 13.10 24.49 -15.08
C ASN A 3 11.61 24.75 -14.82
N VAL A 4 10.81 23.69 -14.79
CA VAL A 4 9.34 23.73 -14.74
C VAL A 4 8.85 24.53 -13.53
N ASP A 5 9.50 24.44 -12.37
CA ASP A 5 9.07 25.12 -11.14
C ASP A 5 9.24 26.64 -11.23
N ILE A 6 10.30 27.09 -11.90
CA ILE A 6 10.56 28.52 -12.10
C ILE A 6 9.54 29.08 -13.10
N SER A 7 9.30 28.37 -14.20
CA SER A 7 8.25 28.74 -15.16
C SER A 7 6.87 28.77 -14.50
N ARG A 8 6.57 27.78 -13.63
CA ARG A 8 5.32 27.73 -12.87
C ARG A 8 5.19 28.91 -11.92
N ALA A 9 6.25 29.25 -11.19
CA ALA A 9 6.25 30.43 -10.32
C ALA A 9 5.92 31.72 -11.08
N PHE A 10 6.53 31.96 -12.25
CA PHE A 10 6.18 33.11 -13.08
C PHE A 10 4.71 33.12 -13.50
N SER A 11 4.12 31.95 -13.78
CA SER A 11 2.71 31.82 -14.15
C SER A 11 1.73 31.92 -12.96
N SER A 12 2.21 31.78 -11.71
CA SER A 12 1.36 31.69 -10.51
C SER A 12 1.43 32.94 -9.62
N ASN A 13 1.46 34.13 -10.22
CA ASN A 13 1.41 35.42 -9.52
C ASN A 13 2.54 35.61 -8.48
N TYR A 14 3.75 35.13 -8.78
CA TYR A 14 4.91 35.31 -7.93
C TYR A 14 5.19 36.82 -7.69
N PRO A 15 5.68 37.24 -6.52
CA PRO A 15 5.87 38.67 -6.25
C PRO A 15 6.86 39.31 -7.22
N LYS A 16 6.43 40.35 -7.95
CA LYS A 16 7.24 41.02 -8.98
C LYS A 16 8.60 41.51 -8.47
N HIS A 17 8.66 42.00 -7.24
CA HIS A 17 9.91 42.46 -6.63
C HIS A 17 10.93 41.33 -6.39
N LEU A 18 10.52 40.06 -6.46
CA LEU A 18 11.39 38.89 -6.34
C LEU A 18 11.76 38.27 -7.71
N TYR A 19 11.29 38.84 -8.83
CA TYR A 19 11.53 38.28 -10.16
C TYR A 19 13.01 38.17 -10.47
N GLU A 20 13.80 39.20 -10.14
CA GLU A 20 15.24 39.20 -10.36
C GLU A 20 15.92 38.02 -9.64
N LYS A 21 15.57 37.79 -8.37
CA LYS A 21 16.07 36.66 -7.58
C LYS A 21 15.70 35.31 -8.21
N LEU A 22 14.50 35.20 -8.77
CA LEU A 22 14.03 33.98 -9.41
C LEU A 22 14.74 33.73 -10.76
N THR A 23 14.96 34.78 -11.55
CA THR A 23 15.74 34.73 -12.79
C THR A 23 17.19 34.33 -12.53
N GLN A 24 17.85 34.92 -11.53
CA GLN A 24 19.21 34.53 -11.13
C GLN A 24 19.28 33.05 -10.72
N ARG A 25 18.26 32.53 -10.02
CA ARG A 25 18.17 31.11 -9.69
C ARG A 25 18.02 30.22 -10.93
N LYS A 26 17.26 30.67 -11.94
CA LYS A 26 17.09 29.97 -13.22
C LYS A 26 18.41 29.84 -13.96
N GLU A 27 19.11 30.95 -14.14
CA GLU A 27 20.42 31.00 -14.81
C GLU A 27 21.44 30.11 -14.09
N LYS A 28 21.46 30.18 -12.74
CA LYS A 28 22.30 29.31 -11.92
C LYS A 28 21.97 27.83 -12.13
N ALA A 29 20.69 27.45 -12.09
CA ALA A 29 20.26 26.07 -12.32
C ALA A 29 20.65 25.57 -13.72
N GLU A 30 20.47 26.40 -14.77
CA GLU A 30 20.86 26.09 -16.14
C GLU A 30 22.37 25.92 -16.30
N SER A 31 23.17 26.77 -15.65
CA SER A 31 24.63 26.66 -15.65
C SER A 31 25.13 25.38 -14.96
N CYS A 32 24.46 24.94 -13.90
CA CYS A 32 24.82 23.72 -13.17
C CYS A 32 24.32 22.45 -13.87
N ARG A 33 23.38 22.55 -14.82
CA ARG A 33 22.74 21.41 -15.48
C ARG A 33 23.74 20.42 -16.10
N PHE A 34 24.78 20.93 -16.74
CA PHE A 34 25.79 20.10 -17.42
C PHE A 34 26.75 19.40 -16.45
N ASN A 35 26.82 19.86 -15.20
CA ASN A 35 27.68 19.31 -14.16
C ASN A 35 26.91 18.38 -13.19
N GLN A 36 25.60 18.22 -13.37
CA GLN A 36 24.82 17.28 -12.58
C GLN A 36 25.03 15.87 -13.13
N SER A 37 25.60 14.99 -12.29
CA SER A 37 25.53 13.56 -12.52
C SER A 37 24.07 13.14 -12.59
N LEU A 38 23.68 12.48 -13.68
CA LEU A 38 22.44 11.71 -13.76
C LEU A 38 22.64 10.43 -12.93
N SER A 39 22.81 10.56 -11.62
CA SER A 39 22.71 9.38 -10.74
C SER A 39 21.24 9.01 -10.68
N ASN A 40 20.89 7.79 -11.11
CA ASN A 40 19.60 7.24 -10.75
C ASN A 40 19.55 7.17 -9.22
N TYR A 41 18.72 8.01 -8.62
CA TYR A 41 18.49 8.02 -7.16
C TYR A 41 17.77 6.76 -6.69
N TYR A 42 17.15 6.03 -7.63
CA TYR A 42 16.43 4.80 -7.38
C TYR A 42 17.26 3.62 -7.84
N LYS A 43 17.33 2.59 -6.99
CA LYS A 43 17.80 1.27 -7.40
C LYS A 43 16.72 0.66 -8.31
N GLU A 44 17.14 -0.22 -9.22
CA GLU A 44 16.19 -1.00 -9.99
C GLU A 44 15.51 -2.03 -9.09
N LEU A 45 14.24 -2.33 -9.38
CA LEU A 45 13.53 -3.41 -8.72
C LEU A 45 14.30 -4.72 -8.92
N PRO A 46 14.54 -5.49 -7.84
CA PRO A 46 15.08 -6.84 -7.97
C PRO A 46 14.25 -7.68 -8.94
N THR A 47 14.89 -8.65 -9.58
CA THR A 47 14.20 -9.65 -10.41
C THR A 47 13.91 -10.90 -9.59
N LEU A 48 12.93 -11.69 -10.03
CA LEU A 48 12.74 -13.05 -9.51
C LEU A 48 14.04 -13.85 -9.72
N THR A 49 14.45 -14.64 -8.72
CA THR A 49 15.62 -15.50 -8.87
C THR A 49 15.36 -16.62 -9.89
N TYR A 50 14.14 -17.15 -9.88
CA TYR A 50 13.72 -18.29 -10.71
C TYR A 50 12.83 -17.86 -11.87
N GLY A 51 12.42 -18.83 -12.70
CA GLY A 51 11.51 -18.57 -13.82
C GLY A 51 10.15 -18.07 -13.33
N ALA A 52 9.42 -17.34 -14.19
CA ALA A 52 8.10 -16.84 -13.84
C ALA A 52 7.10 -18.00 -13.67
N ASN A 53 6.18 -17.86 -12.72
CA ASN A 53 5.10 -18.82 -12.52
C ASN A 53 4.00 -18.64 -13.58
N ASN A 54 3.53 -19.73 -14.19
CA ASN A 54 2.48 -19.68 -15.20
C ASN A 54 1.08 -19.44 -14.62
N LEU A 55 0.91 -19.64 -13.30
CA LEU A 55 -0.37 -19.53 -12.59
C LEU A 55 -0.42 -18.36 -11.61
N ILE A 56 0.71 -17.70 -11.32
CA ILE A 56 0.79 -16.59 -10.36
C ILE A 56 1.62 -15.47 -10.96
N GLU A 57 0.97 -14.36 -11.37
CA GLU A 57 1.60 -13.27 -12.12
C GLU A 57 2.82 -12.63 -11.42
N CYS A 58 2.79 -12.56 -10.09
CA CYS A 58 3.80 -11.87 -9.29
C CYS A 58 4.89 -12.78 -8.71
N ALA A 59 4.90 -14.07 -9.03
CA ALA A 59 5.74 -15.07 -8.36
C ALA A 59 6.63 -15.88 -9.31
N GLY A 60 7.65 -16.50 -8.73
CA GLY A 60 8.48 -17.51 -9.39
C GLY A 60 7.82 -18.90 -9.45
N ASP A 61 8.30 -19.75 -10.34
CA ASP A 61 7.86 -21.14 -10.55
C ASP A 61 8.24 -22.10 -9.40
N CYS A 62 8.90 -21.57 -8.36
CA CYS A 62 9.32 -22.28 -7.16
C CYS A 62 8.26 -22.33 -6.05
N ILE A 63 7.11 -21.67 -6.22
CA ILE A 63 6.03 -21.64 -5.24
C ILE A 63 4.66 -21.88 -5.87
N GLU A 64 3.69 -22.34 -5.10
CA GLU A 64 2.29 -22.47 -5.51
C GLU A 64 1.31 -22.06 -4.40
N ILE A 65 0.08 -21.72 -4.77
CA ILE A 65 -1.01 -21.46 -3.82
C ILE A 65 -1.72 -22.79 -3.55
N ASN A 66 -1.75 -23.18 -2.29
CA ASN A 66 -2.46 -24.36 -1.81
C ASN A 66 -3.62 -23.96 -0.88
N PHE A 67 -4.49 -24.91 -0.56
CA PHE A 67 -5.57 -24.73 0.40
C PHE A 67 -5.61 -25.88 1.40
N GLU A 68 -5.60 -25.53 2.69
CA GLU A 68 -5.86 -26.48 3.76
C GLU A 68 -7.00 -25.97 4.64
N ARG A 69 -7.89 -26.85 5.09
CA ARG A 69 -9.06 -26.48 5.90
C ARG A 69 -8.72 -25.66 7.15
N LYS A 70 -7.57 -25.92 7.78
CA LYS A 70 -7.13 -25.23 9.00
C LYS A 70 -6.45 -23.89 8.75
N LEU A 71 -5.74 -23.78 7.61
CA LEU A 71 -4.89 -22.64 7.28
C LEU A 71 -5.50 -21.72 6.21
N GLY A 72 -6.57 -22.15 5.55
CA GLY A 72 -7.10 -21.47 4.38
C GLY A 72 -6.15 -21.57 3.18
N ARG A 73 -6.22 -20.55 2.32
CA ARG A 73 -5.30 -20.39 1.18
C ARG A 73 -3.93 -19.97 1.69
N HIS A 74 -2.87 -20.63 1.24
CA HIS A 74 -1.52 -20.35 1.69
C HIS A 74 -0.48 -20.67 0.61
N ILE A 75 0.73 -20.15 0.76
CA ILE A 75 1.84 -20.35 -0.18
C ILE A 75 2.71 -21.52 0.30
N ILE A 76 3.07 -22.41 -0.61
CA ILE A 76 4.03 -23.50 -0.36
C ILE A 76 5.15 -23.49 -1.39
N ALA A 77 6.32 -24.01 -1.01
CA ALA A 77 7.43 -24.23 -1.92
C ALA A 77 7.21 -25.52 -2.73
N THR A 78 7.51 -25.50 -4.03
CA THR A 78 7.44 -26.67 -4.92
C THR A 78 8.78 -27.39 -5.07
N ARG A 79 9.86 -26.77 -4.56
CA ARG A 79 11.25 -27.23 -4.62
C ARG A 79 12.06 -26.56 -3.52
N ASN A 80 13.31 -26.97 -3.33
CA ASN A 80 14.23 -26.29 -2.42
C ASN A 80 14.55 -24.88 -2.96
N ILE A 81 14.57 -23.90 -2.06
CA ILE A 81 14.78 -22.47 -2.35
C ILE A 81 15.92 -21.98 -1.45
N GLU A 82 16.87 -21.23 -1.99
CA GLU A 82 18.06 -20.81 -1.24
C GLU A 82 17.84 -19.48 -0.50
N VAL A 83 18.59 -19.29 0.58
CA VAL A 83 18.54 -18.05 1.37
C VAL A 83 18.95 -16.87 0.50
N GLY A 84 18.13 -15.83 0.49
CA GLY A 84 18.35 -14.61 -0.30
C GLY A 84 17.59 -14.58 -1.63
N ASP A 85 16.96 -15.69 -2.04
CA ASP A 85 16.21 -15.74 -3.29
C ASP A 85 14.94 -14.90 -3.25
N VAL A 86 14.68 -14.19 -4.35
CA VAL A 86 13.47 -13.39 -4.56
C VAL A 86 12.43 -14.27 -5.26
N ILE A 87 11.37 -14.62 -4.52
CA ILE A 87 10.36 -15.59 -4.97
C ILE A 87 9.04 -14.95 -5.39
N ALA A 88 8.79 -13.71 -4.97
CA ALA A 88 7.65 -12.91 -5.44
C ALA A 88 7.94 -11.42 -5.36
N ILE A 89 7.34 -10.67 -6.29
CA ILE A 89 7.39 -9.20 -6.37
C ILE A 89 5.97 -8.72 -6.66
N GLU A 90 5.28 -8.26 -5.63
CA GLU A 90 3.89 -7.82 -5.71
C GLU A 90 3.79 -6.29 -5.67
N LYS A 91 2.96 -5.74 -6.55
CA LYS A 91 2.50 -4.35 -6.44
C LYS A 91 1.22 -4.31 -5.59
N PRO A 92 1.01 -3.34 -4.69
CA PRO A 92 -0.22 -3.25 -3.92
C PRO A 92 -1.39 -2.96 -4.85
N PHE A 93 -2.54 -3.56 -4.54
CA PHE A 93 -3.81 -3.22 -5.19
C PHE A 93 -4.20 -1.77 -4.88
N SER A 94 -4.02 -1.36 -3.64
CA SER A 94 -4.26 0.00 -3.15
C SER A 94 -3.26 0.36 -2.07
N GLN A 95 -2.88 1.63 -1.99
CA GLN A 95 -1.90 2.11 -1.02
C GLN A 95 -2.14 3.56 -0.63
N ILE A 96 -1.69 3.95 0.55
CA ILE A 96 -1.66 5.34 1.00
C ILE A 96 -0.24 5.77 1.36
N LEU A 97 -0.01 7.09 1.33
CA LEU A 97 1.13 7.72 1.95
C LEU A 97 0.70 8.27 3.32
N LEU A 98 1.56 8.22 4.33
CA LEU A 98 1.29 8.85 5.62
C LEU A 98 1.52 10.36 5.57
N LYS A 99 0.83 11.08 6.45
CA LYS A 99 0.76 12.55 6.48
C LYS A 99 2.14 13.17 6.65
N GLU A 100 2.97 12.53 7.45
CA GLU A 100 4.35 12.91 7.79
C GLU A 100 5.22 13.03 6.52
N ASN A 101 4.88 12.25 5.48
CA ASN A 101 5.68 12.11 4.27
C ASN A 101 5.09 12.86 3.06
N TYR A 102 3.96 13.58 3.20
CA TYR A 102 3.30 14.31 2.09
C TYR A 102 4.19 15.34 1.38
N LEU A 103 5.19 15.87 2.07
CA LEU A 103 6.12 16.88 1.54
C LEU A 103 7.40 16.29 0.94
N THR A 104 7.66 15.00 1.18
CA THR A 104 8.91 14.33 0.81
C THR A 104 8.72 13.23 -0.22
N HIS A 105 7.52 12.67 -0.32
CA HIS A 105 7.20 11.54 -1.17
C HIS A 105 6.05 11.86 -2.13
N CYS A 106 6.03 11.15 -3.26
CA CYS A 106 4.90 11.22 -4.16
C CYS A 106 3.68 10.53 -3.56
N TYR A 107 2.56 11.25 -3.48
CA TYR A 107 1.30 10.71 -2.96
C TYR A 107 0.73 9.51 -3.75
N ASN A 108 1.17 9.31 -4.99
CA ASN A 108 0.72 8.20 -5.84
C ASN A 108 1.64 6.97 -5.78
N CYS A 109 2.94 7.15 -6.01
CA CYS A 109 3.90 6.04 -6.13
C CYS A 109 4.78 5.86 -4.89
N LEU A 110 4.61 6.70 -3.87
CA LEU A 110 5.37 6.70 -2.61
C LEU A 110 6.88 6.90 -2.79
N LYS A 111 7.38 7.20 -4.00
CA LYS A 111 8.82 7.44 -4.19
C LYS A 111 9.24 8.80 -3.61
N PRO A 112 10.39 8.88 -2.93
CA PRO A 112 10.93 10.13 -2.42
C PRO A 112 11.25 11.07 -3.59
N CYS A 113 10.79 12.31 -3.54
CA CYS A 113 11.04 13.26 -4.61
C CYS A 113 11.27 14.65 -4.03
N ARG A 114 12.38 15.28 -4.42
CA ARG A 114 12.72 16.64 -3.98
C ARG A 114 11.98 17.74 -4.74
N ASN A 115 11.35 17.39 -5.87
CA ASN A 115 10.71 18.33 -6.77
C ASN A 115 9.26 17.92 -7.07
N LEU A 116 8.47 17.86 -6.01
CA LEU A 116 7.07 17.48 -6.10
C LEU A 116 6.21 18.63 -6.64
N ILE A 117 5.20 18.28 -7.43
CA ILE A 117 4.18 19.20 -7.93
C ILE A 117 2.87 19.03 -7.15
N PRO A 118 2.18 20.12 -6.78
CA PRO A 118 0.94 20.03 -6.02
C PRO A 118 -0.23 19.50 -6.86
N CYS A 119 -1.25 18.98 -6.17
CA CYS A 119 -2.59 18.83 -6.71
C CYS A 119 -3.14 20.18 -7.21
N ASP A 120 -3.97 20.15 -8.25
CA ASP A 120 -4.57 21.37 -8.80
C ASP A 120 -5.79 21.83 -7.98
N SER A 121 -6.33 20.98 -7.10
CA SER A 121 -7.55 21.24 -6.32
C SER A 121 -7.35 21.34 -4.81
N CYS A 122 -6.25 20.82 -4.25
CA CYS A 122 -5.92 20.98 -2.83
C CYS A 122 -4.45 21.30 -2.62
N SER A 123 -4.12 21.85 -1.45
CA SER A 123 -2.76 22.18 -1.03
C SER A 123 -2.12 21.10 -0.15
N LEU A 124 -2.76 19.94 0.02
CA LEU A 124 -2.33 18.92 0.99
C LEU A 124 -1.30 17.94 0.44
N ILE A 125 -1.45 17.54 -0.82
CA ILE A 125 -0.72 16.40 -1.38
C ILE A 125 0.04 16.79 -2.65
N LEU A 126 1.18 16.12 -2.85
CA LEU A 126 2.11 16.42 -3.93
C LEU A 126 2.51 15.16 -4.72
N PHE A 127 3.00 15.33 -5.94
CA PHE A 127 3.33 14.25 -6.88
C PHE A 127 4.70 14.43 -7.51
N CYS A 128 5.39 13.34 -7.85
CA CYS A 128 6.70 13.42 -8.52
C CYS A 128 6.62 13.88 -9.99
N GLY A 129 5.43 14.05 -10.54
CA GLY A 129 5.22 14.50 -11.92
C GLY A 129 3.78 14.33 -12.39
N GLU A 130 3.50 14.84 -13.59
CA GLU A 130 2.14 14.93 -14.16
C GLU A 130 1.46 13.57 -14.28
N ASN A 131 2.21 12.54 -14.69
CA ASN A 131 1.69 11.17 -14.79
C ASN A 131 1.13 10.67 -13.45
N CYS A 132 1.89 10.84 -12.35
CA CYS A 132 1.42 10.42 -11.03
C CYS A 132 0.22 11.25 -10.54
N LYS A 133 0.19 12.56 -10.83
CA LYS A 133 -0.95 13.42 -10.52
C LYS A 133 -2.22 12.95 -11.24
N ILE A 134 -2.14 12.71 -12.55
CA ILE A 134 -3.27 12.24 -13.38
C ILE A 134 -3.72 10.84 -12.94
N THR A 135 -2.79 9.90 -12.75
CA THR A 135 -3.11 8.54 -12.30
C THR A 135 -3.81 8.56 -10.95
N SER A 136 -3.32 9.36 -10.00
CA SER A 136 -3.94 9.49 -8.69
C SER A 136 -5.34 10.10 -8.77
N TRP A 137 -5.51 11.18 -9.54
CA TRP A 137 -6.80 11.83 -9.76
C TRP A 137 -7.85 10.87 -10.33
N ASN A 138 -7.49 10.16 -11.39
CA ASN A 138 -8.41 9.27 -12.10
C ASN A 138 -8.82 8.06 -11.27
N SER A 139 -7.90 7.51 -10.46
CA SER A 139 -8.12 6.31 -9.66
C SER A 139 -8.93 6.57 -8.39
N CYS A 140 -8.56 7.58 -7.58
CA CYS A 140 -9.24 7.84 -6.31
C CYS A 140 -9.21 9.32 -5.87
N HIS A 141 -8.12 10.04 -6.15
CA HIS A 141 -7.87 11.33 -5.50
C HIS A 141 -8.99 12.36 -5.72
N LYS A 142 -9.67 12.33 -6.88
CA LYS A 142 -10.83 13.22 -7.13
C LYS A 142 -11.96 13.11 -6.10
N TYR A 143 -12.08 11.98 -5.42
CA TYR A 143 -13.12 11.73 -4.41
C TYR A 143 -12.65 12.03 -2.98
N GLU A 144 -11.40 11.71 -2.65
CA GLU A 144 -10.82 12.00 -1.33
C GLU A 144 -10.36 13.46 -1.20
N CYS A 145 -9.97 14.13 -2.30
CA CYS A 145 -9.45 15.50 -2.31
C CYS A 145 -10.28 16.50 -1.49
N PRO A 146 -11.62 16.58 -1.63
CA PRO A 146 -12.44 17.54 -0.87
C PRO A 146 -12.69 17.14 0.58
N ILE A 147 -12.39 15.90 0.99
CA ILE A 147 -12.64 15.40 2.35
C ILE A 147 -11.36 15.06 3.11
N LEU A 148 -10.21 15.02 2.45
CA LEU A 148 -8.95 14.56 3.03
C LEU A 148 -8.54 15.38 4.26
N ALA A 149 -8.74 16.69 4.25
CA ALA A 149 -8.50 17.55 5.42
C ALA A 149 -9.32 17.08 6.62
N SER A 150 -10.62 16.86 6.43
CA SER A 150 -11.52 16.38 7.48
C SER A 150 -11.16 14.99 7.97
N LEU A 151 -10.73 14.08 7.07
CA LEU A 151 -10.28 12.74 7.47
C LEU A 151 -9.02 12.79 8.34
N LEU A 152 -8.11 13.73 8.07
CA LEU A 152 -6.91 13.95 8.89
C LEU A 152 -7.27 14.58 10.25
N ASP A 153 -8.17 15.56 10.27
CA ASP A 153 -8.61 16.21 11.51
C ASP A 153 -9.40 15.26 12.42
N LEU A 154 -10.09 14.28 11.83
CA LEU A 154 -10.78 13.19 12.55
C LEU A 154 -9.85 12.04 12.92
N GLU A 155 -8.56 12.13 12.60
CA GLU A 155 -7.55 11.08 12.87
C GLU A 155 -7.98 9.69 12.35
N VAL A 156 -8.58 9.66 11.15
CA VAL A 156 -9.02 8.41 10.55
C VAL A 156 -7.82 7.48 10.35
N ASN A 157 -7.92 6.28 10.92
CA ASN A 157 -6.87 5.27 10.92
C ASN A 157 -6.36 4.97 9.49
N LYS A 158 -5.04 4.78 9.33
CA LYS A 158 -4.36 4.46 8.06
C LYS A 158 -5.01 3.31 7.29
N LEU A 159 -5.41 2.23 7.96
CA LEU A 159 -6.05 1.07 7.33
C LEU A 159 -7.45 1.41 6.80
N THR A 160 -8.17 2.29 7.49
CA THR A 160 -9.46 2.82 7.03
C THR A 160 -9.28 3.70 5.79
N LEU A 161 -8.18 4.46 5.70
CA LEU A 161 -7.86 5.24 4.50
C LEU A 161 -7.53 4.32 3.31
N VAL A 162 -6.80 3.21 3.52
CA VAL A 162 -6.59 2.19 2.48
C VAL A 162 -7.93 1.58 2.05
N ALA A 163 -8.80 1.22 3.00
CA ALA A 163 -10.14 0.68 2.74
C ALA A 163 -11.01 1.63 1.91
N LEU A 164 -11.04 2.92 2.26
CA LEU A 164 -11.71 3.95 1.48
C LEU A 164 -11.18 3.97 0.03
N LYS A 165 -9.87 3.98 -0.15
CA LYS A 165 -9.24 4.01 -1.48
C LYS A 165 -9.56 2.78 -2.32
N ILE A 166 -9.61 1.59 -1.69
CA ILE A 166 -10.10 0.36 -2.33
C ILE A 166 -11.54 0.57 -2.83
N CYS A 167 -12.46 0.99 -1.96
CA CYS A 167 -13.86 1.17 -2.30
C CYS A 167 -14.08 2.18 -3.44
N MET A 168 -13.35 3.30 -3.43
CA MET A 168 -13.44 4.30 -4.50
C MET A 168 -12.87 3.79 -5.82
N SER A 169 -11.83 2.97 -5.79
CA SER A 169 -11.23 2.39 -7.01
C SER A 169 -12.15 1.39 -7.71
N VAL A 170 -13.01 0.70 -6.96
CA VAL A 170 -13.95 -0.32 -7.50
C VAL A 170 -15.35 0.21 -7.80
N GLU A 171 -15.69 1.42 -7.35
CA GLU A 171 -16.98 2.08 -7.67
C GLU A 171 -17.19 2.21 -9.19
N SER A 172 -16.11 2.23 -9.98
CA SER A 172 -16.16 2.27 -11.45
C SER A 172 -16.43 0.92 -12.12
N SER A 173 -16.26 -0.19 -11.38
CA SER A 173 -16.19 -1.57 -11.91
C SER A 173 -17.32 -2.47 -11.38
N THR A 174 -18.31 -1.91 -10.71
CA THR A 174 -19.33 -2.65 -9.92
C THR A 174 -20.27 -3.55 -10.72
N ASN A 175 -20.12 -3.65 -12.04
CA ASN A 175 -20.95 -4.49 -12.89
C ASN A 175 -20.46 -5.96 -12.97
N GLU A 176 -19.34 -6.32 -12.32
CA GLU A 176 -18.69 -7.64 -12.51
C GLU A 176 -18.66 -8.55 -11.28
N PHE A 177 -19.25 -8.16 -10.13
CA PHE A 177 -19.19 -8.93 -8.88
C PHE A 177 -19.90 -10.30 -8.89
N ASN A 178 -20.54 -10.69 -10.00
CA ASN A 178 -21.36 -11.90 -10.12
C ASN A 178 -20.70 -13.06 -10.88
N LYS A 179 -19.39 -13.04 -11.13
CA LYS A 179 -18.69 -14.22 -11.66
C LYS A 179 -17.85 -14.85 -10.58
N ASP A 180 -18.36 -15.97 -10.10
CA ASP A 180 -17.63 -16.98 -9.34
C ASP A 180 -16.51 -17.53 -10.24
N ASP A 181 -15.39 -16.81 -10.30
CA ASP A 181 -14.23 -17.13 -11.14
C ASP A 181 -13.23 -18.02 -10.38
N THR A 182 -13.74 -18.87 -9.48
CA THR A 182 -12.99 -20.00 -8.91
C THR A 182 -12.82 -21.12 -9.95
N LEU A 183 -12.37 -20.76 -11.15
CA LEU A 183 -11.82 -21.72 -12.10
C LEU A 183 -10.47 -22.17 -11.57
N LYS A 184 -10.42 -23.33 -10.90
CA LYS A 184 -9.14 -24.03 -10.62
C LYS A 184 -8.30 -24.07 -11.90
N GLY A 185 -7.12 -23.45 -11.86
CA GLY A 185 -6.21 -23.33 -13.01
C GLY A 185 -6.27 -22.01 -13.77
N SER A 186 -7.08 -21.04 -13.34
CA SER A 186 -6.98 -19.66 -13.82
C SER A 186 -5.74 -18.95 -13.27
N LEU A 187 -5.24 -17.98 -14.02
CA LEU A 187 -4.08 -17.17 -13.63
C LEU A 187 -4.45 -16.28 -12.43
N TYR A 188 -3.76 -16.46 -11.31
CA TYR A 188 -3.83 -15.58 -10.14
C TYR A 188 -3.18 -14.24 -10.45
N LYS A 189 -3.95 -13.16 -10.31
CA LYS A 189 -3.50 -11.78 -10.50
C LYS A 189 -3.78 -10.99 -9.23
N SER A 190 -2.74 -10.53 -8.55
CA SER A 190 -2.87 -9.78 -7.31
C SER A 190 -3.59 -8.43 -7.48
N GLN A 191 -3.63 -7.91 -8.71
CA GLN A 191 -4.36 -6.68 -9.03
C GLN A 191 -5.87 -6.90 -9.26
N ASN A 192 -6.36 -8.14 -9.22
CA ASN A 192 -7.78 -8.41 -9.33
C ASN A 192 -8.46 -8.12 -7.99
N TYR A 193 -9.52 -7.29 -8.01
CA TYR A 193 -10.27 -6.97 -6.80
C TYR A 193 -10.88 -8.21 -6.13
N HIS A 194 -11.23 -9.24 -6.90
CA HIS A 194 -11.72 -10.52 -6.35
C HIS A 194 -10.80 -11.07 -5.25
N GLU A 195 -9.48 -10.96 -5.43
CA GLU A 195 -8.53 -11.45 -4.44
C GLU A 195 -8.52 -10.61 -3.16
N ILE A 196 -8.65 -9.29 -3.28
CA ILE A 196 -8.76 -8.35 -2.16
C ILE A 196 -10.10 -8.49 -1.42
N HIS A 197 -11.19 -8.68 -2.15
CA HIS A 197 -12.53 -8.88 -1.59
C HIS A 197 -12.62 -10.15 -0.74
N ASN A 198 -11.89 -11.19 -1.12
CA ASN A 198 -11.92 -12.50 -0.45
C ASN A 198 -10.85 -12.65 0.64
N LEU A 199 -10.23 -11.56 1.08
CA LEU A 199 -9.34 -11.54 2.25
C LEU A 199 -10.12 -11.77 3.54
N ILE A 200 -9.46 -12.37 4.54
CA ILE A 200 -10.14 -12.77 5.77
C ILE A 200 -10.45 -11.56 6.65
N ALA A 201 -11.72 -11.35 7.00
CA ALA A 201 -12.17 -10.23 7.83
C ALA A 201 -12.15 -10.54 9.34
N ASN A 202 -12.08 -11.83 9.71
CA ASN A 202 -12.21 -12.32 11.08
C ASN A 202 -13.45 -11.77 11.81
N THR A 203 -14.55 -11.54 11.08
CA THR A 203 -15.77 -10.90 11.58
C THR A 203 -16.30 -11.51 12.87
N ASP A 204 -16.36 -12.84 12.95
CA ASP A 204 -16.91 -13.55 14.11
C ASP A 204 -16.02 -13.46 15.37
N ALA A 205 -14.74 -13.11 15.21
CA ALA A 205 -13.81 -12.93 16.31
C ALA A 205 -13.77 -11.48 16.84
N ARG A 206 -14.47 -10.55 16.18
CA ARG A 206 -14.46 -9.12 16.55
C ARG A 206 -15.46 -8.83 17.65
N THR A 207 -15.12 -7.89 18.52
CA THR A 207 -16.03 -7.44 19.59
C THR A 207 -17.11 -6.53 19.03
N THR A 208 -18.25 -6.43 19.72
CA THR A 208 -19.30 -5.46 19.39
C THR A 208 -18.79 -4.03 19.39
N SER A 209 -17.84 -3.69 20.27
CA SER A 209 -17.23 -2.36 20.33
C SER A 209 -16.42 -2.06 19.08
N ASP A 210 -15.58 -3.00 18.62
CA ASP A 210 -14.80 -2.86 17.37
C ASP A 210 -15.73 -2.69 16.16
N LEU A 211 -16.76 -3.52 16.06
CA LEU A 211 -17.74 -3.44 14.96
C LEU A 211 -18.54 -2.13 15.00
N PHE A 212 -18.92 -1.65 16.18
CA PHE A 212 -19.64 -0.38 16.35
C PHE A 212 -18.78 0.81 15.92
N GLU A 213 -17.54 0.88 16.38
CA GLU A 213 -16.60 1.95 16.00
C GLU A 213 -16.42 2.00 14.48
N ARG A 214 -16.19 0.85 13.85
CA ARG A 214 -16.06 0.76 12.38
C ARG A 214 -17.31 1.21 11.66
N ALA A 215 -18.50 0.81 12.13
CA ALA A 215 -19.76 1.22 11.54
C ALA A 215 -19.98 2.74 11.64
N VAL A 216 -19.64 3.35 12.78
CA VAL A 216 -19.72 4.81 12.98
C VAL A 216 -18.74 5.54 12.05
N THR A 217 -17.48 5.11 12.00
CA THR A 217 -16.48 5.71 11.11
C THR A 217 -16.88 5.57 9.64
N ALA A 218 -17.40 4.41 9.22
CA ALA A 218 -17.90 4.21 7.86
C ALA A 218 -19.07 5.15 7.54
N ALA A 219 -20.00 5.36 8.48
CA ALA A 219 -21.10 6.29 8.32
C ALA A 219 -20.62 7.74 8.19
N ILE A 220 -19.63 8.17 9.00
CA ILE A 220 -19.03 9.50 8.92
C ILE A 220 -18.36 9.72 7.57
N ILE A 221 -17.54 8.76 7.11
CA ILE A 221 -16.86 8.85 5.81
C ILE A 221 -17.87 8.95 4.67
N PHE A 222 -18.92 8.10 4.70
CA PHE A 222 -19.98 8.14 3.70
C PHE A 222 -20.71 9.50 3.68
N GLU A 223 -21.03 10.05 4.85
CA GLU A 223 -21.66 11.37 4.97
C GLU A 223 -20.76 12.49 4.43
N LEU A 224 -19.45 12.45 4.70
CA LEU A 224 -18.48 13.39 4.14
C LEU A 224 -18.44 13.31 2.62
N LEU A 225 -18.39 12.09 2.06
CA LEU A 225 -18.42 11.88 0.61
C LEU A 225 -19.69 12.47 -0.02
N GLN A 226 -20.86 12.20 0.56
CA GLN A 226 -22.13 12.73 0.02
C GLN A 226 -22.21 14.26 0.10
N LYS A 227 -21.72 14.87 1.18
CA LYS A 227 -21.74 16.32 1.34
C LYS A 227 -20.77 17.03 0.41
N HIS A 228 -19.55 16.54 0.31
CA HIS A 228 -18.43 17.27 -0.29
C HIS A 228 -17.99 16.80 -1.68
N THR A 229 -18.56 15.70 -2.19
CA THR A 229 -18.28 15.20 -3.55
C THR A 229 -19.55 15.14 -4.40
N GLN A 230 -19.45 14.67 -5.65
CA GLN A 230 -20.63 14.35 -6.47
C GLN A 230 -21.05 12.89 -6.35
N SER A 231 -20.32 12.07 -5.59
CA SER A 231 -20.63 10.65 -5.42
C SER A 231 -21.97 10.46 -4.72
N PHE A 232 -22.73 9.46 -5.18
CA PHE A 232 -23.99 9.02 -4.58
C PHE A 232 -25.11 10.08 -4.50
N LYS A 233 -25.11 11.09 -5.39
CA LYS A 233 -26.15 12.14 -5.42
C LYS A 233 -27.30 11.86 -6.37
N HIS A 234 -27.21 10.85 -7.24
CA HIS A 234 -28.28 10.56 -8.21
C HIS A 234 -29.39 9.70 -7.59
N GLU A 235 -30.64 9.91 -8.02
CA GLU A 235 -31.82 9.20 -7.49
C GLU A 235 -31.72 7.67 -7.64
N GLY A 236 -30.96 7.18 -8.64
CA GLY A 236 -30.72 5.74 -8.87
C GLY A 236 -29.58 5.11 -8.07
N ASP A 237 -28.86 5.87 -7.22
CA ASP A 237 -27.66 5.35 -6.55
C ASP A 237 -27.94 4.54 -5.27
N ALA A 238 -29.21 4.25 -4.93
CA ALA A 238 -29.57 3.54 -3.70
C ALA A 238 -28.81 2.21 -3.52
N HIS A 239 -28.68 1.43 -4.59
CA HIS A 239 -27.93 0.17 -4.57
C HIS A 239 -26.42 0.40 -4.39
N LYS A 240 -25.84 1.36 -5.11
CA LYS A 240 -24.41 1.71 -5.01
C LYS A 240 -24.04 2.20 -3.61
N LYS A 241 -24.91 2.98 -2.97
CA LYS A 241 -24.74 3.43 -1.59
C LYS A 241 -24.60 2.26 -0.62
N ASN A 242 -25.46 1.23 -0.78
CA ASN A 242 -25.42 0.06 0.08
C ASN A 242 -24.15 -0.77 -0.17
N ILE A 243 -23.82 -1.05 -1.42
CA ILE A 243 -22.57 -1.74 -1.78
C ILE A 243 -21.36 -1.00 -1.21
N PHE A 244 -21.27 0.33 -1.39
CA PHE A 244 -20.14 1.11 -0.88
C PHE A 244 -19.99 0.98 0.63
N LYS A 245 -21.07 1.12 1.40
CA LYS A 245 -21.04 0.98 2.86
C LYS A 245 -20.64 -0.43 3.30
N GLU A 246 -21.17 -1.46 2.64
CA GLU A 246 -20.83 -2.86 2.90
C GLU A 246 -19.35 -3.14 2.61
N LEU A 247 -18.85 -2.68 1.46
CA LEU A 247 -17.44 -2.83 1.09
C LEU A 247 -16.51 -2.04 2.01
N LEU A 248 -16.89 -0.82 2.41
CA LEU A 248 -16.08 -0.02 3.33
C LEU A 248 -15.97 -0.74 4.68
N LEU A 249 -17.09 -1.23 5.22
CA LEU A 249 -17.08 -1.98 6.47
C LEU A 249 -16.32 -3.31 6.35
N LEU A 250 -16.42 -4.00 5.22
CA LEU A 250 -15.64 -5.21 4.93
C LEU A 250 -14.15 -4.91 4.93
N HIS A 251 -13.70 -3.91 4.17
CA HIS A 251 -12.27 -3.60 4.02
C HIS A 251 -11.66 -2.98 5.27
N MET A 252 -12.46 -2.31 6.09
CA MET A 252 -12.04 -1.94 7.44
C MET A 252 -11.76 -3.19 8.29
N GLN A 253 -12.51 -4.27 8.13
CA GLN A 253 -12.30 -5.52 8.88
C GLN A 253 -11.18 -6.40 8.28
N THR A 254 -10.96 -6.40 6.97
CA THR A 254 -9.83 -7.15 6.38
C THR A 254 -8.50 -6.45 6.66
N GLY A 255 -8.47 -5.12 6.72
CA GLY A 255 -7.24 -4.34 6.86
C GLY A 255 -6.29 -4.81 7.97
N PRO A 256 -6.73 -4.94 9.23
CA PRO A 256 -5.84 -5.32 10.34
C PRO A 256 -5.14 -6.67 10.21
N SER A 257 -5.67 -7.59 9.39
CA SER A 257 -5.11 -8.93 9.21
C SER A 257 -4.39 -9.12 7.87
N ASN A 258 -4.53 -8.19 6.92
CA ASN A 258 -4.12 -8.41 5.53
C ASN A 258 -3.42 -7.19 4.88
N PHE A 259 -3.46 -6.00 5.50
CA PHE A 259 -2.77 -4.83 4.95
C PHE A 259 -1.39 -4.72 5.57
N HIS A 260 -0.43 -4.34 4.74
CA HIS A 260 0.98 -4.33 5.08
C HIS A 260 1.45 -2.88 5.24
N GLU A 261 2.24 -2.65 6.28
CA GLU A 261 3.00 -1.41 6.47
C GLU A 261 3.95 -1.23 5.29
N ILE A 262 4.05 -0.02 4.71
CA ILE A 262 5.06 0.33 3.70
C ILE A 262 6.11 1.20 4.39
N SER A 263 7.34 0.71 4.44
CA SER A 263 8.43 1.35 5.19
C SER A 263 9.69 1.50 4.33
N GLU A 264 10.53 2.47 4.68
CA GLU A 264 11.84 2.68 4.06
C GLU A 264 12.96 2.74 5.11
N LEU A 265 14.21 2.57 4.65
CA LEU A 265 15.39 2.72 5.51
C LEU A 265 15.90 4.16 5.45
N VAL A 266 15.81 4.87 6.58
CA VAL A 266 16.23 6.26 6.71
C VAL A 266 17.50 6.32 7.55
N ARG A 267 18.46 7.13 7.08
CA ARG A 267 19.71 7.36 7.80
C ARG A 267 19.48 8.40 8.90
N THR A 268 19.74 8.03 10.13
CA THR A 268 19.64 8.92 11.29
C THR A 268 20.82 9.90 11.35
N ASN A 269 20.66 10.96 12.15
CA ASN A 269 21.73 11.94 12.41
C ASN A 269 22.97 11.30 13.04
N GLU A 270 22.81 10.15 13.71
CA GLU A 270 23.86 9.39 14.37
C GLU A 270 24.53 8.36 13.44
N ASN A 271 24.29 8.45 12.12
CA ASN A 271 24.89 7.62 11.08
C ASN A 271 24.53 6.12 11.11
N PHE A 272 23.42 5.75 11.74
CA PHE A 272 22.82 4.42 11.56
C PHE A 272 21.53 4.51 10.74
N TYR A 273 20.96 3.36 10.39
CA TYR A 273 19.73 3.27 9.60
C TYR A 273 18.59 2.77 10.48
N GLU A 274 17.45 3.45 10.40
CA GLU A 274 16.18 3.04 11.03
C GLU A 274 15.13 2.77 9.97
N VAL A 275 14.13 1.97 10.33
CA VAL A 275 12.96 1.75 9.49
C VAL A 275 11.95 2.83 9.82
N GLU A 276 11.56 3.62 8.82
CA GLU A 276 10.48 4.60 8.92
C GLU A 276 9.27 4.09 8.15
N GLU A 277 8.11 4.01 8.81
CA GLU A 277 6.84 3.78 8.13
C GLU A 277 6.47 5.01 7.31
N ILE A 278 6.25 4.83 6.01
CA ILE A 278 5.85 5.90 5.09
C ILE A 278 4.43 5.72 4.54
N GLY A 279 3.83 4.54 4.70
CA GLY A 279 2.55 4.23 4.09
C GLY A 279 1.97 2.90 4.54
N ALA A 280 0.85 2.53 3.94
CA ALA A 280 0.25 1.21 4.09
C ALA A 280 -0.37 0.77 2.77
N GLY A 281 -0.42 -0.54 2.51
CA GLY A 281 -0.95 -1.09 1.27
C GLY A 281 -1.71 -2.40 1.45
N ALA A 282 -2.64 -2.65 0.53
CA ALA A 282 -3.37 -3.90 0.42
C ALA A 282 -2.70 -4.77 -0.66
N TYR A 283 -2.19 -5.93 -0.24
CA TYR A 283 -1.43 -6.87 -1.06
C TYR A 283 -2.12 -8.22 -1.02
N ALA A 284 -2.73 -8.61 -2.13
CA ALA A 284 -3.55 -9.81 -2.18
C ALA A 284 -2.71 -11.09 -2.02
N PHE A 285 -1.53 -11.12 -2.64
CA PHE A 285 -0.67 -12.30 -2.64
C PHE A 285 0.13 -12.41 -1.34
N LEU A 286 0.71 -11.33 -0.85
CA LEU A 286 1.40 -11.31 0.45
C LEU A 286 0.48 -11.69 1.61
N SER A 287 -0.81 -11.37 1.53
CA SER A 287 -1.81 -11.79 2.53
C SER A 287 -2.03 -13.31 2.61
N LEU A 288 -1.49 -14.08 1.65
CA LEU A 288 -1.54 -15.55 1.68
C LEU A 288 -0.42 -16.16 2.54
N LEU A 289 0.50 -15.35 3.06
CA LEU A 289 1.50 -15.81 4.02
C LEU A 289 0.87 -16.01 5.38
N ASN A 290 0.97 -17.23 5.90
CA ASN A 290 0.57 -17.49 7.27
C ASN A 290 1.62 -16.98 8.25
N HIS A 291 1.19 -16.86 9.50
CA HIS A 291 2.05 -16.46 10.60
C HIS A 291 2.89 -17.64 11.10
N SER A 292 4.19 -17.40 11.30
CA SER A 292 5.07 -18.28 12.06
C SER A 292 5.95 -17.46 13.00
N CYS A 293 6.17 -17.98 14.21
CA CYS A 293 7.10 -17.40 15.18
C CYS A 293 8.57 -17.55 14.74
N CYS A 294 8.86 -18.43 13.76
CA CYS A 294 10.17 -18.60 13.15
C CYS A 294 10.04 -18.55 11.62
N PRO A 295 9.76 -17.36 11.04
CA PRO A 295 9.44 -17.22 9.64
C PRO A 295 10.65 -17.54 8.74
N ASN A 296 10.38 -18.16 7.61
CA ASN A 296 11.38 -18.48 6.59
C ASN A 296 11.32 -17.56 5.36
N VAL A 297 10.32 -16.66 5.32
CA VAL A 297 10.27 -15.55 4.37
C VAL A 297 10.46 -14.24 5.12
N GLY A 298 11.19 -13.31 4.51
CA GLY A 298 11.17 -11.90 4.85
C GLY A 298 10.44 -11.12 3.77
N GLU A 299 9.42 -10.37 4.17
CA GLU A 299 8.90 -9.27 3.38
C GLU A 299 9.90 -8.12 3.42
N GLN A 300 10.25 -7.59 2.26
CA GLN A 300 10.97 -6.34 2.11
C GLN A 300 10.21 -5.48 1.13
N LEU A 301 10.00 -4.22 1.49
CA LEU A 301 9.40 -3.26 0.58
C LEU A 301 10.49 -2.51 -0.17
N PHE A 302 10.27 -2.33 -1.46
CA PHE A 302 11.14 -1.59 -2.34
C PHE A 302 10.29 -0.57 -3.10
N ASP A 303 10.53 0.70 -2.83
CA ASP A 303 9.58 1.78 -3.12
C ASP A 303 8.20 1.43 -2.55
N ASN A 304 7.30 0.96 -3.40
CA ASN A 304 5.94 0.59 -3.06
C ASN A 304 5.62 -0.85 -3.48
N TYR A 305 6.63 -1.65 -3.83
CA TYR A 305 6.48 -3.07 -4.17
C TYR A 305 6.82 -3.91 -2.94
N GLY A 306 5.99 -4.91 -2.66
CA GLY A 306 6.27 -5.94 -1.67
C GLY A 306 7.11 -7.06 -2.29
N LEU A 307 8.27 -7.35 -1.72
CA LEU A 307 9.16 -8.42 -2.17
C LEU A 307 9.22 -9.51 -1.12
N MET A 308 9.06 -10.75 -1.57
CA MET A 308 9.28 -11.92 -0.74
C MET A 308 10.69 -12.46 -0.99
N ARG A 309 11.49 -12.52 0.07
CA ARG A 309 12.84 -13.06 0.04
C ARG A 309 13.03 -14.15 1.09
N ILE A 310 13.67 -15.26 0.74
CA ILE A 310 13.94 -16.35 1.70
C ILE A 310 14.94 -15.91 2.78
N ARG A 311 14.64 -16.25 4.03
CA ARG A 311 15.49 -16.07 5.21
C ARG A 311 16.04 -17.40 5.71
N LYS A 312 17.10 -17.33 6.52
CA LYS A 312 17.83 -18.50 7.01
C LYS A 312 16.94 -19.38 7.91
N PHE A 313 16.87 -20.66 7.57
CA PHE A 313 16.07 -21.71 8.20
C PHE A 313 16.61 -22.24 9.53
N TRP A 314 15.68 -22.79 10.34
CA TRP A 314 15.97 -23.79 11.38
C TRP A 314 15.12 -25.08 11.26
N TYR A 315 14.10 -25.16 10.37
CA TYR A 315 13.23 -26.36 10.26
C TYR A 315 12.57 -26.55 8.88
N ASP A 316 12.74 -27.73 8.27
CA ASP A 316 12.22 -28.12 6.93
C ASP A 316 10.81 -28.72 7.00
N ASP A 317 9.78 -27.97 6.58
CA ASP A 317 8.44 -28.53 6.31
C ASP A 317 7.76 -27.97 5.04
N GLY A 318 8.43 -27.08 4.29
CA GLY A 318 8.00 -26.62 2.96
C GLY A 318 6.90 -25.54 2.94
N PHE A 319 6.37 -25.14 4.11
CA PHE A 319 5.48 -23.99 4.26
C PHE A 319 6.27 -22.68 4.16
N LEU A 320 5.66 -21.61 3.64
CA LEU A 320 6.26 -20.29 3.63
C LEU A 320 5.46 -19.34 4.52
N ASP A 321 6.11 -18.81 5.55
CA ASP A 321 5.48 -18.00 6.59
C ASP A 321 6.26 -16.72 6.87
N PHE A 322 5.56 -15.70 7.37
CA PHE A 322 6.10 -14.38 7.67
C PHE A 322 5.72 -13.90 9.09
N TYR A 323 6.54 -13.00 9.65
CA TYR A 323 6.27 -12.25 10.88
C TYR A 323 6.24 -10.76 10.54
N GLY A 324 5.21 -10.02 10.94
CA GLY A 324 5.14 -8.55 10.82
C GLY A 324 6.39 -7.87 11.42
N LEU A 325 6.70 -6.63 11.04
CA LEU A 325 7.97 -5.99 11.44
C LEU A 325 8.28 -6.12 12.95
N PRO A 326 9.57 -6.23 13.38
CA PRO A 326 9.94 -6.62 14.74
C PRO A 326 9.62 -5.61 15.87
N GLY A 327 8.76 -4.60 15.64
CA GLY A 327 8.65 -3.42 16.51
C GLY A 327 7.31 -3.18 17.19
N SER A 328 6.25 -3.95 16.95
CA SER A 328 4.88 -3.52 17.31
C SER A 328 4.08 -4.48 18.20
N PHE A 329 4.70 -5.12 19.21
CA PHE A 329 3.94 -5.82 20.25
C PHE A 329 4.60 -5.70 21.62
N GLU A 330 4.45 -4.53 22.25
CA GLU A 330 4.19 -4.54 23.69
C GLU A 330 2.73 -5.03 23.84
N SER A 331 2.51 -6.16 24.54
CA SER A 331 1.22 -6.70 25.01
C SER A 331 0.47 -7.81 24.24
N LEU A 332 1.16 -8.72 23.53
CA LEU A 332 0.58 -10.06 23.28
C LEU A 332 1.51 -11.16 23.82
N ASP A 333 1.30 -11.50 25.09
CA ASP A 333 1.86 -12.68 25.76
C ASP A 333 1.29 -13.97 25.15
N PHE A 334 1.78 -14.36 23.98
CA PHE A 334 1.60 -15.71 23.45
C PHE A 334 2.89 -16.16 22.75
N CYS A 335 3.89 -16.52 23.55
CA CYS A 335 4.78 -17.67 23.33
C CYS A 335 5.99 -17.61 24.27
N ASN A 336 5.91 -18.32 25.39
CA ASN A 336 7.09 -18.67 26.17
C ASN A 336 7.42 -20.15 25.89
N PRO A 337 8.43 -20.48 25.06
CA PRO A 337 8.72 -21.86 24.65
C PRO A 337 9.44 -22.70 25.74
N TRP A 338 9.44 -22.27 27.01
CA TRP A 338 10.25 -22.85 28.09
C TRP A 338 9.48 -23.62 29.18
N SER A 339 8.22 -24.03 28.97
CA SER A 339 7.45 -24.76 30.01
C SER A 339 7.20 -26.24 29.75
N ALA A 340 7.75 -26.84 28.68
CA ALA A 340 7.48 -28.25 28.35
C ALA A 340 8.75 -29.10 28.20
N ARG A 341 9.57 -29.21 29.25
CA ARG A 341 10.45 -30.38 29.47
C ARG A 341 10.56 -30.69 30.96
N GLY A 342 9.76 -31.67 31.42
CA GLY A 342 10.06 -32.39 32.66
C GLY A 342 11.26 -33.32 32.45
N PRO A 343 12.10 -33.56 33.48
CA PRO A 343 13.28 -34.41 33.37
C PRO A 343 12.89 -35.91 33.32
N PRO A 344 13.82 -36.78 32.85
CA PRO A 344 13.53 -38.09 32.25
C PRO A 344 12.97 -39.17 33.18
#